data_AF-A0AAV0FL07-F1
#
_entry.id   AF-A0AAV0FL07-F1
#
_cell.length_a   1.000
_cell.length_b   1.000
_cell.length_c   1.000
_cell.angle_alpha   90.00
_cell.angle_beta   90.00
_cell.angle_gamma   90.00
#
_symmetry.space_group_name_H-M   'P 1'
#
loop_
_entity.id
_entity.type
_entity.pdbx_description
1 polymer ?
#
loop_
_entity_poly.entity_id
_entity_poly.type
_entity_poly.pdbx_seq_one_letter_code
_entity_poly.pdbx_strand_id
1 'polypeptide(L)'
;MCMPYNKFMCAGWSKSVERCYEGSEGGIRRIWANGQLRLKWKNYLNERNVKYVAFTKDLSIRWNSSYKLIRVLIRYKEHFPAFLKEYDNYILNSAHIDTCEKICNVLIYLNNATESFSHVYKPTSNEFIRELVNLAGAFNEFQNADYVSYFCSFMKEKFLKYYAHIPHIYGIAFILDPRYRLGNLEQCYKFYYESFYGDFPMYEDNPIDP
;
A
#
# COMPACT_ATOMS: atom_id res chain seq x y z
N MET A 1 -14.51 -12.74 -13.44
CA MET A 1 -15.09 -12.61 -12.09
C MET A 1 -14.42 -11.40 -11.43
N CYS A 2 -15.10 -10.26 -11.34
CA CYS A 2 -14.53 -9.09 -10.65
C CYS A 2 -14.50 -9.40 -9.15
N MET A 3 -13.31 -9.44 -8.55
CA MET A 3 -13.08 -9.62 -7.12
C MET A 3 -13.97 -8.67 -6.28
N PRO A 4 -14.15 -8.92 -4.96
CA PRO A 4 -14.52 -7.90 -3.97
C PRO A 4 -13.39 -6.86 -3.77
N TYR A 5 -12.80 -6.43 -4.89
CA TYR A 5 -11.62 -5.62 -5.07
C TYR A 5 -11.78 -4.21 -4.48
N ASN A 6 -12.95 -3.64 -4.70
CA ASN A 6 -13.33 -2.34 -4.15
C ASN A 6 -13.45 -2.37 -2.62
N LYS A 7 -13.76 -3.53 -2.00
CA LYS A 7 -13.87 -3.63 -0.53
C LYS A 7 -12.50 -3.67 0.14
N PHE A 8 -11.53 -4.37 -0.46
CA PHE A 8 -10.13 -4.34 -0.02
C PHE A 8 -9.56 -2.91 -0.07
N MET A 9 -9.87 -2.13 -1.11
CA MET A 9 -9.35 -0.76 -1.27
C MET A 9 -10.06 0.32 -0.45
N CYS A 10 -11.32 0.12 -0.02
CA CYS A 10 -12.16 1.21 0.51
C CYS A 10 -12.48 1.13 2.02
N ALA A 11 -12.20 0.02 2.71
CA ALA A 11 -12.71 -0.21 4.08
C ALA A 11 -11.80 0.32 5.20
N GLY A 12 -11.91 1.61 5.54
CA GLY A 12 -11.43 2.15 6.84
C GLY A 12 -9.91 2.30 6.99
N TRP A 13 -9.17 2.24 5.88
CA TRP A 13 -7.71 2.29 5.86
C TRP A 13 -7.16 3.70 6.10
N SER A 14 -7.87 4.74 5.63
CA SER A 14 -7.37 6.12 5.65
C SER A 14 -7.06 6.64 7.03
N LYS A 15 -7.94 6.46 8.03
CA LYS A 15 -7.70 6.97 9.38
C LYS A 15 -6.42 6.42 10.01
N SER A 16 -6.04 5.20 9.65
CA SER A 16 -4.83 4.56 10.17
C SER A 16 -3.58 4.99 9.43
N VAL A 17 -3.66 5.18 8.09
CA VAL A 17 -2.55 5.80 7.36
C VAL A 17 -2.38 7.23 7.89
N GLU A 18 -3.44 8.04 7.92
CA GLU A 18 -3.46 9.42 8.43
C GLU A 18 -2.77 9.54 9.80
N ARG A 19 -3.12 8.69 10.77
CA ARG A 19 -2.45 8.66 12.09
C ARG A 19 -0.94 8.44 12.05
N CYS A 20 -0.45 7.68 11.08
CA CYS A 20 0.97 7.34 11.00
C CYS A 20 1.83 8.44 10.38
N TYR A 21 1.22 9.41 9.68
CA TYR A 21 1.93 10.55 9.07
C TYR A 21 1.28 11.91 9.42
N GLU A 22 0.49 11.93 10.49
CA GLU A 22 -0.13 13.09 11.15
C GLU A 22 0.95 14.15 11.40
N GLY A 23 0.94 15.20 10.58
CA GLY A 23 2.02 16.19 10.49
C GLY A 23 2.39 16.46 9.02
N SER A 24 3.11 15.53 8.38
CA SER A 24 3.47 15.64 6.96
C SER A 24 2.28 15.84 6.03
N GLU A 25 1.15 15.20 6.34
CA GLU A 25 -0.09 15.38 5.62
C GLU A 25 -0.64 16.80 5.72
N GLY A 26 -0.50 17.39 6.91
CA GLY A 26 -0.97 18.74 7.20
C GLY A 26 -0.32 19.74 6.24
N GLY A 27 0.98 19.59 5.96
CA GLY A 27 1.68 20.41 4.99
C GLY A 27 1.10 20.31 3.58
N ILE A 28 0.89 19.10 3.05
CA ILE A 28 0.31 18.93 1.70
C ILE A 28 -1.16 19.35 1.65
N ARG A 29 -1.98 18.96 2.63
CA ARG A 29 -3.39 19.36 2.69
C ARG A 29 -3.52 20.89 2.79
N ARG A 30 -2.61 21.59 3.48
CA ARG A 30 -2.57 23.07 3.52
C ARG A 30 -2.26 23.68 2.17
N ILE A 31 -1.21 23.21 1.49
CA ILE A 31 -0.92 23.63 0.11
C ILE A 31 -2.13 23.34 -0.78
N TRP A 32 -2.73 22.16 -0.66
CA TRP A 32 -3.89 21.78 -1.47
C TRP A 32 -5.15 22.59 -1.14
N ALA A 33 -5.34 23.06 0.09
CA ALA A 33 -6.48 23.89 0.47
C ALA A 33 -6.30 25.35 0.04
N ASN A 34 -5.08 25.86 0.02
CA ASN A 34 -4.78 27.26 -0.26
C ASN A 34 -4.32 27.48 -1.71
N GLY A 35 -5.19 28.05 -2.55
CA GLY A 35 -4.89 28.31 -3.96
C GLY A 35 -3.70 29.23 -4.21
N GLN A 36 -3.47 30.22 -3.35
CA GLN A 36 -2.30 31.10 -3.45
C GLN A 36 -1.02 30.34 -3.09
N LEU A 37 -1.08 29.49 -2.07
CA LEU A 37 0.07 28.66 -1.67
C LEU A 37 0.45 27.65 -2.75
N ARG A 38 -0.52 27.09 -3.51
CA ARG A 38 -0.25 26.26 -4.69
C ARG A 38 0.50 27.01 -5.78
N LEU A 39 0.11 28.26 -6.06
CA LEU A 39 0.78 29.10 -7.05
C LEU A 39 2.21 29.43 -6.60
N LYS A 40 2.39 29.82 -5.33
CA LYS A 40 3.72 30.05 -4.74
C LYS A 40 4.60 28.80 -4.82
N TRP A 41 4.06 27.62 -4.51
CA TRP A 41 4.77 26.35 -4.63
C TRP A 41 5.22 26.07 -6.07
N LYS A 42 4.34 26.29 -7.04
CA LYS A 42 4.67 26.11 -8.46
C LYS A 42 5.80 27.05 -8.89
N ASN A 43 5.75 28.32 -8.47
CA ASN A 43 6.80 29.31 -8.78
C ASN A 43 8.13 28.95 -8.10
N TYR A 44 8.09 28.59 -6.81
CA TYR A 44 9.26 28.16 -6.03
C TYR A 44 10.02 27.01 -6.69
N LEU A 45 9.31 26.03 -7.25
CA LEU A 45 9.89 24.90 -7.98
C LEU A 45 10.45 25.32 -9.34
N ASN A 46 9.74 26.18 -10.08
CA ASN A 46 10.19 26.69 -11.37
C ASN A 46 11.51 27.47 -11.24
N GLU A 47 11.64 28.32 -10.23
CA GLU A 47 12.88 29.09 -9.94
C GLU A 47 14.09 28.19 -9.68
N ARG A 48 13.86 26.98 -9.17
CA ARG A 48 14.90 25.99 -8.86
C ARG A 48 15.09 24.96 -9.97
N ASN A 49 14.47 25.16 -11.13
CA ASN A 49 14.46 24.23 -12.26
C ASN A 49 13.96 22.81 -11.89
N VAL A 50 13.05 22.72 -10.92
CA VAL A 50 12.46 21.45 -10.48
C VAL A 50 11.12 21.24 -11.16
N LYS A 51 10.93 20.09 -11.82
CA LYS A 51 9.67 19.77 -12.51
C LYS A 51 8.51 19.71 -11.51
N TYR A 52 7.48 20.53 -11.75
CA TYR A 52 6.23 20.48 -11.00
C TYR A 52 5.39 19.23 -11.35
N VAL A 53 4.87 18.60 -10.31
CA VAL A 53 3.96 17.45 -10.36
C VAL A 53 2.72 17.84 -9.58
N ALA A 54 1.56 17.76 -10.22
CA ALA A 54 0.30 18.07 -9.58
C ALA A 54 0.02 17.11 -8.42
N PHE A 55 -0.37 17.65 -7.26
CA PHE A 55 -0.84 16.83 -6.15
C PHE A 55 -2.18 16.19 -6.53
N THR A 56 -2.26 14.86 -6.37
CA THR A 56 -3.54 14.16 -6.47
C THR A 56 -4.34 14.46 -5.21
N LYS A 57 -5.65 14.72 -5.34
CA LYS A 57 -6.52 14.90 -4.17
C LYS A 57 -6.47 13.64 -3.31
N ASP A 58 -6.12 13.81 -2.04
CA ASP A 58 -6.23 12.71 -1.09
C ASP A 58 -7.70 12.47 -0.73
N LEU A 59 -8.15 11.23 -0.92
CA LEU A 59 -9.50 10.78 -0.65
C LEU A 59 -9.43 9.88 0.58
N SER A 60 -10.00 10.32 1.68
CA SER A 60 -9.95 9.62 2.98
C SER A 60 -10.70 8.28 3.02
N ILE A 61 -11.09 7.76 1.87
CA ILE A 61 -11.80 6.50 1.70
C ILE A 61 -10.84 5.44 1.12
N ARG A 62 -9.72 5.83 0.50
CA ARG A 62 -8.82 4.90 -0.23
C ARG A 62 -7.36 5.19 0.07
N TRP A 63 -6.62 4.20 0.55
CA TRP A 63 -5.18 4.35 0.82
C TRP A 63 -4.35 4.64 -0.45
N ASN A 64 -4.83 4.28 -1.65
CA ASN A 64 -4.12 4.55 -2.92
C ASN A 64 -3.92 6.05 -3.18
N SER A 65 -4.85 6.90 -2.75
CA SER A 65 -4.68 8.35 -2.89
C SER A 65 -3.61 8.86 -1.94
N SER A 66 -3.58 8.35 -0.71
CA SER A 66 -2.58 8.67 0.29
C SER A 66 -1.19 8.21 -0.16
N TYR A 67 -1.10 7.00 -0.74
CA TYR A 67 0.14 6.49 -1.36
C TYR A 67 0.66 7.45 -2.46
N LYS A 68 -0.21 7.87 -3.38
CA LYS A 68 0.16 8.82 -4.45
C LYS A 68 0.61 10.16 -3.86
N LEU A 69 -0.04 10.62 -2.80
CA LEU A 69 0.33 11.85 -2.09
C LEU A 69 1.72 11.75 -1.46
N ILE A 70 1.96 10.69 -0.69
CA ILE A 70 3.22 10.40 -0.01
C ILE A 70 4.37 10.29 -1.03
N ARG A 71 4.14 9.65 -2.18
CA ARG A 71 5.14 9.59 -3.26
C ARG A 71 5.53 10.95 -3.80
N VAL A 72 4.57 11.87 -3.91
CA VAL A 72 4.85 13.24 -4.32
C VAL A 72 5.59 13.99 -3.22
N LEU A 73 5.24 13.79 -1.94
CA LEU A 73 5.97 14.35 -0.80
C LEU A 73 7.46 13.96 -0.83
N ILE A 74 7.73 12.66 -0.97
CA ILE A 74 9.08 12.10 -0.98
C ILE A 74 9.89 12.66 -2.15
N ARG A 75 9.28 12.81 -3.33
CA ARG A 75 9.92 13.44 -4.49
C ARG A 75 10.40 14.87 -4.20
N TYR A 76 9.72 15.58 -3.30
CA TYR A 76 10.05 16.96 -2.95
C TYR A 76 10.68 17.09 -1.55
N LYS A 77 11.22 16.02 -0.98
CA LYS A 77 11.72 16.01 0.41
C LYS A 77 12.73 17.11 0.77
N GLU A 78 13.50 17.59 -0.19
CA GLU A 78 14.48 18.68 0.00
C GLU A 78 13.85 20.08 -0.07
N HIS A 79 12.78 20.22 -0.85
CA HIS A 79 12.13 21.51 -1.14
C HIS A 79 10.91 21.78 -0.26
N PHE A 80 10.18 20.73 0.07
CA PHE A 80 8.89 20.80 0.74
C PHE A 80 9.00 21.38 2.16
N PRO A 81 9.96 20.95 3.02
CA PRO A 81 10.14 21.53 4.35
C PRO A 81 10.57 23.00 4.29
N ALA A 82 11.49 23.33 3.38
CA ALA A 82 11.99 24.69 3.23
C ALA A 82 10.87 25.65 2.79
N PHE A 83 10.08 25.24 1.80
CA PHE A 83 8.94 26.02 1.33
C PHE A 83 7.88 26.25 2.42
N LEU A 84 7.48 25.20 3.14
CA LEU A 84 6.48 25.32 4.19
C LEU A 84 6.93 26.21 5.34
N LYS A 85 8.23 26.15 5.69
CA LYS A 85 8.83 27.03 6.69
C LYS A 85 8.80 28.50 6.24
N GLU A 86 9.07 28.77 4.96
CA GLU A 86 9.16 30.13 4.40
C GLU A 86 7.79 30.77 4.17
N TYR A 87 6.80 30.01 3.66
CA TYR A 87 5.54 30.58 3.14
C TYR A 87 4.31 30.28 3.98
N ASP A 88 4.38 29.35 4.95
CA ASP A 88 3.24 28.92 5.78
C ASP A 88 3.60 28.80 7.27
N ASN A 89 4.82 29.15 7.67
CA ASN A 89 5.37 28.98 9.03
C ASN A 89 5.20 27.55 9.59
N TYR A 90 5.07 26.56 8.70
CA TYR A 90 4.83 25.18 9.08
C TYR A 90 6.16 24.41 9.06
N ILE A 91 6.50 23.78 10.18
CA ILE A 91 7.78 23.06 10.33
C ILE A 91 7.56 21.58 10.07
N LEU A 92 8.15 21.08 9.00
CA LEU A 92 8.20 19.65 8.69
C LEU A 92 9.58 19.09 9.06
N ASN A 93 9.65 18.33 10.17
CA ASN A 93 10.88 17.68 10.60
C ASN A 93 11.30 16.52 9.69
N SER A 94 12.61 16.22 9.63
CA SER A 94 13.15 15.07 8.90
C SER A 94 12.52 13.74 9.31
N ALA A 95 12.26 13.55 10.60
CA ALA A 95 11.58 12.35 11.11
C ALA A 95 10.20 12.07 10.47
N HIS A 96 9.47 13.12 10.07
CA HIS A 96 8.19 12.95 9.38
C HIS A 96 8.39 12.42 7.95
N ILE A 97 9.44 12.88 7.27
CA ILE A 97 9.79 12.42 5.93
C ILE A 97 10.28 10.97 5.98
N ASP A 98 11.15 10.65 6.94
CA ASP A 98 11.66 9.29 7.12
C ASP A 98 10.52 8.30 7.39
N THR A 99 9.53 8.71 8.19
CA THR A 99 8.32 7.92 8.43
C THR A 99 7.50 7.75 7.15
N CYS A 100 7.33 8.81 6.36
CA CYS A 100 6.66 8.74 5.06
C CYS A 100 7.35 7.79 4.09
N GLU A 101 8.68 7.82 4.01
CA GLU A 101 9.46 6.91 3.16
C GLU A 101 9.25 5.45 3.57
N LYS A 102 9.30 5.16 4.87
CA LYS A 102 9.07 3.81 5.38
C LYS A 102 7.64 3.31 5.11
N ILE A 103 6.63 4.14 5.35
CA ILE A 103 5.23 3.81 5.02
C ILE A 103 5.06 3.61 3.51
N CYS A 104 5.71 4.45 2.71
CA CYS A 104 5.66 4.34 1.25
C CYS A 104 6.22 2.99 0.77
N ASN A 105 7.29 2.49 1.38
CA ASN A 105 7.88 1.19 1.02
C ASN A 105 6.88 0.04 1.21
N VAL A 106 6.08 0.06 2.29
CA VAL A 106 5.00 -0.92 2.50
C VAL A 106 3.88 -0.73 1.47
N LEU A 107 3.45 0.51 1.26
CA LEU A 107 2.35 0.85 0.35
C LEU A 107 2.67 0.53 -1.13
N ILE A 108 3.94 0.51 -1.52
CA ILE A 108 4.37 0.10 -2.87
C ILE A 108 3.93 -1.33 -3.17
N TYR A 109 4.16 -2.28 -2.24
CA TYR A 109 3.78 -3.68 -2.44
C TYR A 109 2.26 -3.84 -2.64
N LEU A 110 1.49 -3.13 -1.81
CA LEU A 110 0.03 -3.10 -1.94
C LEU A 110 -0.41 -2.47 -3.25
N ASN A 111 0.25 -1.40 -3.69
CA ASN A 111 -0.08 -0.73 -4.96
C ASN A 111 0.26 -1.60 -6.16
N ASN A 112 1.38 -2.30 -6.14
CA ASN A 112 1.78 -3.20 -7.21
C ASN A 112 0.81 -4.39 -7.33
N ALA A 113 0.48 -5.04 -6.22
CA ALA A 113 -0.55 -6.07 -6.20
C ALA A 113 -1.88 -5.52 -6.72
N THR A 114 -2.22 -4.29 -6.34
CA THR A 114 -3.43 -3.63 -6.81
C THR A 114 -3.39 -3.40 -8.33
N GLU A 115 -2.34 -2.79 -8.86
CA GLU A 115 -2.21 -2.58 -10.30
C GLU A 115 -2.25 -3.91 -11.06
N SER A 116 -1.57 -4.95 -10.55
CA SER A 116 -1.59 -6.31 -11.09
C SER A 116 -3.03 -6.85 -11.23
N PHE A 117 -3.84 -6.72 -10.19
CA PHE A 117 -5.23 -7.18 -10.17
C PHE A 117 -6.23 -6.29 -10.93
N SER A 118 -5.84 -5.04 -11.23
CA SER A 118 -6.70 -4.08 -11.94
C SER A 118 -6.68 -4.25 -13.46
N HIS A 119 -5.83 -5.13 -14.00
CA HIS A 119 -5.76 -5.39 -15.44
C HIS A 119 -7.03 -6.09 -15.94
N VAL A 120 -7.71 -5.48 -16.91
CA VAL A 120 -8.96 -6.01 -17.49
C VAL A 120 -8.69 -7.01 -18.63
N TYR A 121 -7.57 -6.84 -19.34
CA TYR A 121 -7.25 -7.59 -20.57
C TYR A 121 -6.26 -8.73 -20.35
N LYS A 122 -5.88 -9.01 -19.10
CA LYS A 122 -4.96 -10.09 -18.75
C LYS A 122 -5.67 -11.00 -17.74
N PRO A 123 -5.51 -12.34 -17.83
CA PRO A 123 -5.90 -13.18 -16.70
C PRO A 123 -5.15 -12.68 -15.45
N THR A 124 -5.91 -12.31 -14.43
CA THR A 124 -5.38 -11.82 -13.14
C THR A 124 -5.40 -12.92 -12.08
N SER A 125 -6.26 -13.93 -12.25
CA SER A 125 -6.47 -15.01 -11.29
C SER A 125 -5.26 -15.93 -11.14
N ASN A 126 -4.49 -16.15 -12.21
CA ASN A 126 -3.23 -16.93 -12.19
C ASN A 126 -2.09 -16.21 -11.44
N GLU A 127 -2.08 -14.88 -11.46
CA GLU A 127 -1.08 -14.05 -10.77
C GLU A 127 -1.39 -13.86 -9.28
N PHE A 128 -2.65 -14.09 -8.91
CA PHE A 128 -3.18 -13.79 -7.58
C PHE A 128 -2.35 -14.36 -6.43
N ILE A 129 -2.04 -15.65 -6.50
CA ILE A 129 -1.28 -16.34 -5.44
C ILE A 129 0.12 -15.76 -5.29
N ARG A 130 0.77 -15.36 -6.39
CA ARG A 130 2.12 -14.76 -6.33
C ARG A 130 2.09 -13.41 -5.63
N GLU A 131 1.10 -12.58 -5.96
CA GLU A 131 0.95 -11.28 -5.33
C GLU A 131 0.60 -11.41 -3.84
N LEU A 132 -0.20 -12.41 -3.44
CA LEU A 132 -0.44 -12.71 -2.01
C LEU A 132 0.84 -13.11 -1.27
N VAL A 133 1.68 -13.93 -1.89
CA VAL A 133 2.98 -14.34 -1.33
C VAL A 133 3.93 -13.13 -1.20
N ASN A 134 3.98 -12.27 -2.22
CA ASN A 134 4.78 -11.03 -2.16
C ASN A 134 4.31 -10.12 -1.02
N LEU A 135 3.00 -9.98 -0.83
CA LEU A 135 2.43 -9.21 0.28
C LEU A 135 2.73 -9.84 1.64
N ALA A 136 2.67 -11.16 1.76
CA ALA A 136 3.03 -11.87 2.98
C ALA A 136 4.50 -11.64 3.36
N GLY A 137 5.40 -11.73 2.37
CA GLY A 137 6.82 -11.43 2.55
C GLY A 137 7.05 -9.98 3.01
N ALA A 138 6.39 -9.02 2.36
CA ALA A 138 6.46 -7.61 2.74
C ALA A 138 5.98 -7.38 4.18
N PHE A 139 4.84 -7.96 4.58
CA PHE A 139 4.36 -7.82 5.95
C PHE A 139 5.34 -8.38 6.98
N ASN A 140 6.00 -9.50 6.70
CA ASN A 140 7.01 -10.07 7.60
C ASN A 140 8.28 -9.22 7.69
N GLU A 141 8.73 -8.66 6.57
CA GLU A 141 9.89 -7.77 6.53
C GLU A 141 9.66 -6.51 7.39
N PHE A 142 8.48 -5.90 7.28
CA PHE A 142 8.17 -4.64 7.96
C PHE A 142 7.50 -4.78 9.33
N GLN A 143 7.21 -6.01 9.79
CA GLN A 143 6.56 -6.24 11.10
C GLN A 143 7.45 -5.80 12.27
N ASN A 144 8.77 -5.95 12.15
CA ASN A 144 9.73 -5.64 13.21
C ASN A 144 10.29 -4.20 13.15
N ALA A 145 9.82 -3.37 12.21
CA ALA A 145 10.28 -2.00 12.07
C ALA A 145 9.50 -1.05 13.01
N ASP A 146 10.17 -0.45 14.00
CA ASP A 146 9.60 0.39 15.08
C ASP A 146 8.30 1.15 14.71
N TYR A 147 8.45 2.25 13.96
CA TYR A 147 7.36 3.19 13.63
C TYR A 147 6.38 2.67 12.57
N VAL A 148 6.74 1.60 11.87
CA VAL A 148 5.93 1.01 10.79
C VAL A 148 5.15 -0.20 11.30
N SER A 149 5.56 -0.80 12.42
CA SER A 149 4.97 -2.03 12.96
C SER A 149 3.47 -1.89 13.20
N TYR A 150 3.01 -0.76 13.77
CA TYR A 150 1.60 -0.46 13.97
C TYR A 150 0.85 -0.38 12.64
N PHE A 151 1.41 0.36 11.68
CA PHE A 151 0.86 0.47 10.34
C PHE A 151 0.75 -0.90 9.66
N CYS A 152 1.84 -1.66 9.63
CA CYS A 152 1.91 -3.01 9.07
C CYS A 152 0.92 -3.96 9.74
N SER A 153 0.83 -3.96 11.06
CA SER A 153 -0.09 -4.83 11.81
C SER A 153 -1.55 -4.52 11.46
N PHE A 154 -1.89 -3.24 11.39
CA PHE A 154 -3.23 -2.80 10.97
C PHE A 154 -3.51 -3.21 9.51
N MET A 155 -2.56 -2.99 8.61
CA MET A 155 -2.72 -3.35 7.21
C MET A 155 -2.88 -4.87 7.02
N LYS A 156 -2.11 -5.65 7.78
CA LYS A 156 -2.16 -7.11 7.85
C LYS A 156 -3.51 -7.62 8.35
N GLU A 157 -4.04 -7.07 9.45
CA GLU A 157 -5.37 -7.43 9.98
C GLU A 157 -6.46 -7.24 8.91
N LYS A 158 -6.46 -6.08 8.23
CA LYS A 158 -7.44 -5.78 7.19
C LYS A 158 -7.28 -6.66 5.95
N PHE A 159 -6.05 -7.02 5.61
CA PHE A 159 -5.76 -7.94 4.52
C PHE A 159 -6.28 -9.35 4.83
N LEU A 160 -5.97 -9.88 6.02
CA LEU A 160 -6.38 -11.22 6.45
C LEU A 160 -7.90 -11.34 6.57
N LYS A 161 -8.63 -10.24 6.86
CA LYS A 161 -10.11 -10.24 6.83
C LYS A 161 -10.69 -10.76 5.50
N TYR A 162 -10.01 -10.53 4.38
CA TYR A 162 -10.49 -10.96 3.06
C TYR A 162 -9.78 -12.21 2.55
N TYR A 163 -8.52 -12.42 2.95
CA TYR A 163 -7.64 -13.44 2.36
C TYR A 163 -7.07 -14.44 3.36
N ALA A 164 -7.61 -14.52 4.59
CA ALA A 164 -7.26 -15.59 5.53
C ALA A 164 -7.42 -16.98 4.90
N HIS A 165 -8.51 -17.18 4.16
CA HIS A 165 -8.73 -18.37 3.35
C HIS A 165 -8.71 -17.97 1.87
N ILE A 166 -7.73 -18.47 1.13
CA ILE A 166 -7.60 -18.21 -0.30
C ILE A 166 -8.61 -19.10 -1.04
N PRO A 167 -9.58 -18.53 -1.79
CA PRO A 167 -10.52 -19.33 -2.55
C PRO A 167 -9.83 -20.29 -3.53
N HIS A 168 -10.27 -21.56 -3.58
CA HIS A 168 -9.66 -22.61 -4.40
C HIS A 168 -9.57 -22.27 -5.90
N ILE A 169 -10.47 -21.42 -6.40
CA ILE A 169 -10.45 -20.96 -7.79
C ILE A 169 -9.13 -20.30 -8.19
N TYR A 170 -8.42 -19.66 -7.24
CA TYR A 170 -7.10 -19.08 -7.50
C TYR A 170 -6.01 -20.15 -7.61
N GLY A 171 -6.12 -21.24 -6.85
CA GLY A 171 -5.22 -22.40 -6.98
C GLY A 171 -5.41 -23.10 -8.32
N ILE A 172 -6.67 -23.30 -8.75
CA ILE A 172 -6.99 -23.84 -10.07
C ILE A 172 -6.43 -22.93 -11.17
N ALA A 173 -6.69 -21.61 -11.09
CA ALA A 173 -6.18 -20.65 -12.07
C ALA A 173 -4.65 -20.62 -12.15
N PHE A 174 -3.96 -20.83 -11.03
CA PHE A 174 -2.50 -20.90 -10.97
C PHE A 174 -1.96 -22.16 -11.65
N ILE A 175 -2.58 -23.33 -11.43
CA ILE A 175 -2.17 -24.59 -12.08
C ILE A 175 -2.45 -24.57 -13.59
N LEU A 176 -3.55 -23.93 -14.00
CA LEU A 176 -3.90 -23.79 -15.42
C LEU A 176 -2.97 -22.87 -16.19
N ASP A 177 -2.12 -22.09 -15.50
CA ASP A 177 -1.09 -21.30 -16.16
C ASP A 177 0.10 -22.20 -16.52
N PRO A 178 0.46 -22.33 -17.81
CA PRO A 178 1.53 -23.22 -18.25
C PRO A 178 2.91 -22.84 -17.69
N ARG A 179 3.05 -21.63 -17.12
CA ARG A 179 4.29 -21.15 -16.50
C ARG A 179 4.56 -21.78 -15.14
N TYR A 180 3.56 -22.36 -14.48
CA TYR A 180 3.69 -22.88 -13.11
C TYR A 180 3.41 -24.38 -13.03
N ARG A 181 4.04 -25.03 -12.07
CA ARG A 181 3.81 -26.44 -11.75
C ARG A 181 3.08 -26.57 -10.41
N LEU A 182 2.48 -27.73 -10.15
CA LEU A 182 1.80 -28.00 -8.88
C LEU A 182 2.70 -27.77 -7.66
N GLY A 183 3.98 -28.15 -7.75
CA GLY A 183 4.95 -27.90 -6.67
C GLY A 183 5.21 -26.42 -6.39
N ASN A 184 5.06 -25.53 -7.38
CA ASN A 184 5.12 -24.08 -7.15
C ASN A 184 3.92 -23.60 -6.33
N LEU A 185 2.74 -24.18 -6.55
CA LEU A 185 1.53 -23.83 -5.81
C LEU A 185 1.67 -24.19 -4.32
N GLU A 186 2.13 -25.42 -4.03
CA GLU A 186 2.35 -25.89 -2.67
C GLU A 186 3.35 -25.01 -1.91
N GLN A 187 4.46 -24.65 -2.56
CA GLN A 187 5.46 -23.73 -1.98
C GLN A 187 4.88 -22.35 -1.68
N CYS A 188 4.08 -21.80 -2.60
CA CYS A 188 3.42 -20.51 -2.38
C CYS A 188 2.45 -20.56 -1.19
N TYR A 189 1.63 -21.60 -1.10
CA TYR A 189 0.70 -21.80 0.00
C TYR A 189 1.43 -21.98 1.33
N LYS A 190 2.47 -22.83 1.35
CA LYS A 190 3.32 -23.05 2.53
C LYS A 190 3.88 -21.74 3.06
N PHE A 191 4.56 -20.99 2.20
CA PHE A 191 5.14 -19.69 2.58
C PHE A 191 4.06 -18.71 3.08
N TYR A 192 2.91 -18.63 2.40
CA TYR A 192 1.83 -17.72 2.77
C TYR A 192 1.30 -18.01 4.18
N TYR A 193 0.97 -19.27 4.49
CA TYR A 193 0.40 -19.61 5.77
C TYR A 193 1.44 -19.58 6.90
N GLU A 194 2.66 -20.06 6.67
CA GLU A 194 3.76 -19.93 7.63
C GLU A 194 4.03 -18.46 7.98
N SER A 195 3.96 -17.57 6.98
CA SER A 195 4.16 -16.13 7.17
C SER A 195 3.14 -15.47 8.10
N PHE A 196 1.90 -15.96 8.14
CA PHE A 196 0.83 -15.32 8.90
C PHE A 196 0.42 -16.07 10.16
N TYR A 197 0.52 -17.40 10.15
CA TYR A 197 -0.01 -18.28 11.18
C TYR A 197 1.07 -19.11 11.87
N GLY A 198 2.31 -19.09 11.38
CA GLY A 198 3.43 -19.87 11.95
C GLY A 198 3.45 -21.33 11.53
N ASP A 199 2.31 -21.87 11.08
CA ASP A 199 2.18 -23.24 10.59
C ASP A 199 1.44 -23.28 9.24
N PHE A 200 1.82 -24.23 8.40
CA PHE A 200 1.03 -24.59 7.23
C PHE A 200 -0.17 -25.42 7.70
N PRO A 201 -1.44 -25.00 7.46
CA PRO A 201 -2.58 -25.80 7.83
C PRO A 201 -2.51 -27.09 7.02
N MET A 202 -2.17 -28.18 7.69
CA MET A 202 -2.51 -29.51 7.20
C MET A 202 -4.02 -29.49 7.02
N TYR A 203 -4.52 -29.97 5.88
CA TYR A 203 -5.96 -30.17 5.73
C TYR A 203 -6.42 -31.06 6.87
N GLU A 204 -7.03 -30.46 7.90
CA GLU A 204 -7.95 -31.21 8.73
C GLU A 204 -9.08 -31.59 7.79
N ASP A 205 -9.23 -32.89 7.56
CA ASP A 205 -10.40 -33.51 6.96
C ASP A 205 -11.62 -33.13 7.82
N ASN A 206 -12.09 -31.88 7.69
CA ASN A 206 -13.37 -31.50 8.22
C ASN A 206 -14.39 -32.24 7.34
N PRO A 207 -15.16 -33.18 7.90
CA PRO A 207 -16.14 -33.91 7.13
C PRO A 207 -17.06 -32.89 6.47
N ILE A 208 -17.25 -33.05 5.16
CA ILE A 208 -18.24 -32.32 4.40
C ILE A 208 -19.56 -32.58 5.13
N ASP A 209 -20.06 -31.57 5.84
CA ASP A 209 -21.39 -31.62 6.45
C ASP A 209 -22.39 -31.77 5.29
N PRO A 210 -23.19 -32.86 5.26
CA PRO A 210 -24.00 -33.24 4.09
C PRO A 210 -25.07 -32.23 3.68
#